data_AF-A0A0Q8PGI8-F1
#
_entry.id   AF-A0A0Q8PGI8-F1
#
_cell.length_a   1.000
_cell.length_b   1.000
_cell.length_c   1.000
_cell.angle_alpha   90.00
_cell.angle_beta   90.00
_cell.angle_gamma   90.00
#
_symmetry.space_group_name_H-M   'P 1'
#
loop_
_entity.id
_entity.type
_entity.pdbx_description
1 polymer ?
#
loop_
_entity_poly.entity_id
_entity_poly.type
_entity_poly.pdbx_seq_one_letter_code
_entity_poly.pdbx_strand_id
1 'polypeptide(L)' 'MPETHDRSGVFALPPRLTRSLADASPEELEALAARWAERLRSEDGGEMTKDDVPALVRAVAQLAETAVTTGGNLCCFFY' A
#
# COMPACT_ATOMS: atom_id res chain seq x y z
N MET A 1 -35.01 -1.65 9.46
CA MET A 1 -34.27 -0.94 10.52
C MET A 1 -32.80 -1.01 10.13
N PRO A 2 -32.08 0.12 9.99
CA PRO A 2 -30.87 0.16 9.18
C PRO A 2 -29.66 -0.49 9.87
N GLU A 3 -29.12 -1.44 9.13
CA GLU A 3 -27.76 -2.00 9.01
C GLU A 3 -26.73 -1.57 10.05
N THR A 4 -26.32 -2.53 10.87
CA THR A 4 -25.04 -2.53 11.59
C THR A 4 -23.93 -2.38 10.56
N HIS A 5 -23.40 -1.16 10.40
CA HIS A 5 -22.08 -0.97 9.82
C HIS A 5 -21.07 -1.61 10.78
N ASP A 6 -20.84 -2.91 10.63
CA ASP A 6 -19.54 -3.48 10.96
C ASP A 6 -18.55 -2.71 10.09
N ARG A 7 -17.88 -1.71 10.67
CA ARG A 7 -16.99 -0.75 9.98
C ARG A 7 -15.69 -1.43 9.50
N SER A 8 -15.70 -2.76 9.40
CA SER A 8 -14.57 -3.54 8.91
C SER A 8 -14.77 -3.89 7.44
N GLY A 9 -13.72 -3.70 6.64
CA GLY A 9 -13.75 -4.00 5.22
C GLY A 9 -12.44 -4.58 4.75
N VAL A 10 -12.54 -5.42 3.72
CA VAL A 10 -11.40 -6.07 3.07
C VAL A 10 -11.29 -5.52 1.66
N PHE A 11 -10.16 -4.88 1.36
CA PHE A 11 -9.85 -4.45 0.00
C PHE A 11 -8.75 -5.34 -0.58
N ALA A 12 -9.14 -6.26 -1.46
CA ALA A 12 -8.18 -7.09 -2.19
C ALA A 12 -7.54 -6.26 -3.31
N LEU A 13 -6.20 -6.20 -3.32
CA LEU A 13 -5.46 -5.50 -4.36
C LEU A 13 -5.50 -6.32 -5.66
N PRO A 14 -5.68 -5.68 -6.83
CA PRO A 14 -5.72 -6.39 -8.11
C PRO A 14 -4.42 -7.18 -8.33
N PRO A 15 -4.47 -8.42 -8.86
CA PRO A 15 -3.27 -9.23 -9.11
C PRO A 15 -2.22 -8.53 -9.99
N ARG A 16 -2.68 -7.68 -10.91
CA ARG A 16 -1.81 -6.86 -11.76
C ARG A 16 -1.02 -5.82 -10.98
N LEU A 17 -1.64 -5.22 -9.97
CA LEU A 17 -1.03 -4.22 -9.12
C LEU A 17 -0.05 -4.89 -8.14
N THR A 18 -0.41 -6.04 -7.58
CA THR A 18 0.48 -6.89 -6.78
C THR A 18 1.73 -7.29 -7.56
N ARG A 19 1.58 -7.76 -8.80
CA ARG A 19 2.72 -8.10 -9.66
C ARG A 19 3.55 -6.87 -10.03
N SER A 20 2.90 -5.76 -10.37
CA SER A 20 3.63 -4.52 -10.70
C SER A 20 4.40 -3.95 -9.52
N LEU A 21 3.95 -4.15 -8.28
CA LEU A 21 4.67 -3.76 -7.07
C LEU A 21 5.83 -4.73 -6.76
N ALA A 22 5.66 -6.01 -7.04
CA ALA A 22 6.71 -7.02 -6.88
C ALA A 22 7.84 -6.85 -7.90
N ASP A 23 7.51 -6.48 -9.14
CA ASP A 23 8.47 -6.31 -10.23
C ASP A 23 9.09 -4.89 -10.26
N ALA A 24 8.63 -3.97 -9.41
CA ALA A 24 9.11 -2.59 -9.38
C ALA A 24 10.57 -2.51 -8.92
N SER A 25 11.37 -1.72 -9.64
CA SER A 25 12.73 -1.43 -9.24
C SER A 25 12.77 -0.54 -7.99
N PRO A 26 13.88 -0.55 -7.22
CA PRO A 26 14.04 0.33 -6.07
C PRO A 26 13.83 1.81 -6.41
N GLU A 27 14.26 2.25 -7.60
CA GLU A 27 14.12 3.63 -8.06
C GLU A 27 12.64 4.00 -8.33
N GLU A 28 11.85 3.07 -8.88
CA GLU A 28 10.42 3.28 -9.10
C GLU A 28 9.64 3.31 -7.79
N LEU A 29 10.01 2.49 -6.81
CA LEU A 29 9.43 2.51 -5.47
C LEU A 29 9.74 3.82 -4.73
N GLU A 30 10.97 4.35 -4.86
CA GLU A 30 11.34 5.66 -4.32
C GLU A 30 10.55 6.80 -4.98
N ALA A 31 10.38 6.76 -6.31
CA ALA A 31 9.59 7.76 -7.02
C ALA A 31 8.11 7.72 -6.61
N LEU A 32 7.55 6.51 -6.45
CA LEU A 32 6.19 6.31 -5.94
C LEU A 32 6.05 6.85 -4.52
N ALA A 33 7.00 6.53 -3.64
CA ALA A 33 7.02 7.00 -2.26
C ALA A 33 7.11 8.52 -2.18
N ALA A 34 7.96 9.15 -2.99
CA ALA A 34 8.07 10.61 -3.05
C ALA A 34 6.74 11.26 -3.47
N ARG A 35 6.08 10.70 -4.49
CA ARG A 35 4.78 11.20 -4.99
C ARG A 35 3.66 11.03 -3.95
N TRP A 36 3.66 9.92 -3.21
CA TRP A 36 2.72 9.67 -2.13
C TRP A 36 2.97 10.57 -0.93
N ALA A 37 4.24 10.78 -0.54
CA ALA A 37 4.61 11.67 0.55
C ALA A 37 4.18 13.11 0.28
N GLU A 38 4.31 13.58 -0.96
CA GLU A 38 3.85 14.91 -1.36
C GLU A 38 2.32 15.02 -1.26
N ARG A 39 1.60 13.98 -1.71
CA ARG A 39 0.14 13.94 -1.65
C ARG A 39 -0.38 13.88 -0.21
N LEU A 40 0.21 13.01 0.62
CA LEU A 40 -0.13 12.86 2.04
C LEU A 40 0.12 14.15 2.82
N ARG A 41 1.22 14.86 2.55
CA ARG A 41 1.46 16.18 3.15
C ARG A 41 0.37 17.20 2.76
N SER A 42 -0.18 17.11 1.55
CA SER A 42 -1.26 17.98 1.10
C SER A 42 -2.63 17.63 1.70
N GLU A 43 -2.87 16.36 2.04
CA GLU A 43 -4.18 15.87 2.52
C GLU A 43 -4.26 15.77 4.06
N ASP A 44 -3.17 15.40 4.75
CA ASP A 44 -3.21 14.92 6.15
C ASP A 44 -2.36 15.73 7.13
N GLY A 45 -1.74 16.84 6.69
CA GLY A 45 -1.27 17.89 7.61
C GLY A 45 -0.19 17.52 8.63
N GLY A 46 0.56 16.43 8.46
CA GLY A 46 1.90 16.29 9.06
C GLY A 46 2.19 15.14 10.02
N GLU A 47 1.32 14.12 10.17
CA GLU A 47 1.69 12.96 11.01
C GLU A 47 2.68 11.99 10.35
N MET A 48 2.70 11.90 9.02
CA MET A 48 3.61 10.99 8.31
C MET A 48 4.91 11.71 7.91
N THR A 49 6.06 11.28 8.44
CA THR A 49 7.34 11.88 8.07
C THR A 49 7.76 11.44 6.67
N LYS A 50 8.64 12.23 6.03
CA LYS A 50 9.11 11.95 4.66
C LYS A 50 9.82 10.59 4.55
N ASP A 51 10.38 10.07 5.64
CA ASP A 51 11.11 8.80 5.66
C ASP A 51 10.19 7.60 5.97
N ASP A 52 8.99 7.83 6.51
CA ASP A 52 8.00 6.78 6.77
C ASP A 52 7.37 6.26 5.48
N VAL A 53 7.17 7.13 4.50
CA VAL A 53 6.51 6.76 3.23
C VAL A 53 7.36 5.82 2.37
N PRO A 54 8.67 6.07 2.16
CA PRO A 54 9.55 5.10 1.49
C PRO A 54 9.61 3.76 2.21
N ALA A 55 9.70 3.78 3.54
CA ALA A 55 9.71 2.55 4.34
C ALA A 55 8.41 1.74 4.15
N LEU A 56 7.25 2.41 4.17
CA LEU A 56 5.95 1.80 3.93
C LEU A 56 5.84 1.21 2.52
N VAL A 57 6.25 1.96 1.49
CA VAL A 57 6.18 1.51 0.09
C VAL A 57 7.07 0.29 -0.14
N ARG A 58 8.29 0.27 0.44
CA ARG A 58 9.19 -0.89 0.38
C ARG A 58 8.60 -2.11 1.10
N ALA A 59 7.98 -1.91 2.26
CA ALA A 59 7.32 -3.00 2.99
C ALA A 59 6.15 -3.60 2.21
N VAL A 60 5.33 -2.75 1.56
CA VAL A 60 4.25 -3.20 0.68
C VAL A 60 4.79 -3.95 -0.54
N ALA A 61 5.90 -3.50 -1.12
CA ALA A 61 6.54 -4.19 -2.24
C ALA A 61 7.08 -5.58 -1.84
N GLN A 62 7.73 -5.71 -0.67
CA GLN A 62 8.17 -7.01 -0.14
C GLN A 62 6.98 -7.94 0.14
N LEU A 63 5.88 -7.40 0.66
CA LEU A 63 4.66 -8.18 0.88
C LEU A 63 4.04 -8.61 -0.46
N ALA A 64 4.10 -7.77 -1.49
CA ALA A 64 3.68 -8.10 -2.84
C ALA A 64 4.53 -9.23 -3.45
N GLU A 65 5.85 -9.15 -3.31
CA GLU A 65 6.79 -10.19 -3.75
C GLU A 65 6.51 -11.53 -3.03
N THR A 66 6.28 -11.48 -1.72
CA THR A 66 5.90 -12.65 -0.92
C THR A 66 4.56 -13.24 -1.38
N ALA A 67 3.57 -12.40 -1.69
CA ALA A 67 2.28 -12.85 -2.21
C ALA A 67 2.43 -13.50 -3.60
N VAL A 68 3.23 -12.92 -4.50
CA VAL A 68 3.48 -13.50 -5.83
C VAL A 68 4.20 -14.83 -5.74
N THR A 69 5.24 -14.94 -4.91
CA THR A 69 6.03 -16.17 -4.75
C THR A 69 5.23 -17.31 -4.11
N THR A 70 4.28 -16.99 -3.24
CA THR A 70 3.39 -17.97 -2.59
C THR A 70 2.11 -18.25 -3.37
N GLY A 71 1.86 -17.54 -4.48
CA GLY A 71 0.59 -17.62 -5.24
C GLY A 71 -0.61 -17.01 -4.49
N GLY A 72 -0.35 -16.20 -3.47
CA GLY A 72 -1.35 -15.50 -2.67
C GLY A 72 -1.74 -14.13 -3.24
N ASN A 73 -2.72 -13.50 -2.60
CA ASN A 73 -3.19 -12.15 -2.92
C ASN A 73 -2.93 -11.20 -1.74
N LEU A 74 -2.62 -9.94 -2.05
CA LEU A 74 -2.55 -8.86 -1.08
C LEU A 74 -3.96 -8.35 -0.73
N CYS A 75 -4.26 -8.24 0.56
CA CYS A 75 -5.52 -7.68 1.07
C CYS A 75 -5.25 -6.63 2.14
N CYS A 76 -5.91 -5.48 2.03
CA CYS A 76 -5.97 -4.48 3.09
C CYS A 76 -7.20 -4.75 3.96
N PHE A 77 -7.03 -4.72 5.28
CA PHE A 77 -8.12 -4.83 6.25
C PHE A 77 -8.15 -3.56 7.09
N PHE A 78 -9.33 -3.00 7.29
CA PHE A 78 -9.57 -1.89 8.20
C PHE A 78 -10.62 -2.32 9.24
N TYR A 79 -10.47 -1.86 10.48
CA TYR A 79 -11.33 -2.17 11.63
C TYR A 79 -11.71 -0.88 12.35
#